data_AF-A0A1H0G7G3-F1
#
_entry.id   AF-A0A1H0G7G3-F1
#
_cell.length_a   1.000
_cell.length_b   1.000
_cell.length_c   1.000
_cell.angle_alpha   90.00
_cell.angle_beta   90.00
_cell.angle_gamma   90.00
#
_symmetry.space_group_name_H-M   'P 1'
#
loop_
_entity.id
_entity.type
_entity.pdbx_description
1 polymer ?
#
loop_
_entity_poly.entity_id
_entity_poly.type
_entity_poly.pdbx_seq_one_letter_code
_entity_poly.pdbx_strand_id
1 'polypeptide(L)'
;MNTLRHNPRKVKKETLIDALNKEVKFHKAGGTSYRKDTANLSLHVAKNVDDVSLFLNPRSSRQLVKNLLSAYDKYRQQDVTKMLHVTAKNLYLNHNLSDEMKAHLKRKMRTRNSKQPLLVKSRYKR
;
A
#
# COMPACT_ATOMS: atom_id res chain seq x y z
N MET A 1 27.67 19.67 -17.02
CA MET A 1 26.68 18.60 -16.81
C MET A 1 25.79 18.97 -15.63
N ASN A 2 24.60 19.54 -15.89
CA ASN A 2 23.63 19.85 -14.82
C ASN A 2 22.87 18.58 -14.44
N THR A 3 23.20 18.00 -13.29
CA THR A 3 22.33 17.01 -12.66
C THR A 3 21.12 17.76 -12.11
N LEU A 4 20.01 17.71 -12.86
CA LEU A 4 18.70 18.13 -12.36
C LEU A 4 18.41 17.32 -11.08
N ARG A 5 18.65 17.93 -9.91
CA ARG A 5 18.28 17.36 -8.62
C ARG A 5 16.76 17.29 -8.58
N HIS A 6 16.20 16.14 -8.94
CA HIS A 6 14.77 15.88 -8.84
C HIS A 6 14.40 15.86 -7.37
N ASN A 7 13.90 16.99 -6.86
CA ASN A 7 13.49 17.09 -5.47
C ASN A 7 12.10 16.43 -5.34
N PRO A 8 11.98 15.27 -4.68
CA PRO A 8 10.73 14.53 -4.66
C PRO A 8 9.65 15.35 -3.96
N ARG A 9 8.52 15.53 -4.64
CA ARG A 9 7.36 16.20 -4.09
C ARG A 9 6.73 15.33 -3.01
N LYS A 10 6.52 15.94 -1.85
CA LYS A 10 5.89 15.30 -0.68
C LYS A 10 4.42 14.97 -0.97
N VAL A 11 4.01 13.75 -0.63
CA VAL A 11 2.59 13.35 -0.69
C VAL A 11 1.86 13.99 0.49
N LYS A 12 0.75 14.67 0.21
CA LYS A 12 -0.10 15.29 1.23
C LYS A 12 -0.89 14.22 2.01
N LYS A 13 -1.15 14.49 3.30
CA LYS A 13 -1.93 13.62 4.20
C LYS A 13 -3.32 13.35 3.64
N GLU A 14 -3.97 14.38 3.12
CA GLU A 14 -5.34 14.32 2.58
C GLU A 14 -5.41 13.34 1.41
N THR A 15 -4.40 13.32 0.55
CA THR A 15 -4.32 12.40 -0.59
C THR A 15 -4.23 10.94 -0.12
N LEU A 16 -3.51 10.67 0.97
CA LEU A 16 -3.46 9.32 1.57
C LEU A 16 -4.80 8.94 2.19
N ILE A 17 -5.44 9.86 2.92
CA ILE A 17 -6.76 9.67 3.52
C ILE A 17 -7.80 9.35 2.45
N ASP A 18 -7.81 10.08 1.34
CA ASP A 18 -8.73 9.85 0.22
C ASP A 18 -8.52 8.48 -0.44
N ALA A 19 -7.26 8.06 -0.62
CA ALA A 19 -6.95 6.74 -1.13
C ALA A 19 -7.44 5.63 -0.19
N LEU A 20 -7.24 5.78 1.12
CA LEU A 20 -7.71 4.81 2.11
C LEU A 20 -9.24 4.81 2.26
N ASN A 21 -9.90 5.96 2.11
CA ASN A 21 -11.36 6.03 2.03
C ASN A 21 -11.92 5.24 0.85
N LYS A 22 -11.23 5.25 -0.30
CA LYS A 22 -11.59 4.42 -1.46
C LYS A 22 -11.44 2.93 -1.14
N GLU A 23 -10.36 2.52 -0.49
CA GLU A 23 -10.17 1.13 -0.02
C GLU A 23 -11.26 0.69 0.97
N VAL A 24 -11.62 1.56 1.92
CA VAL A 24 -12.73 1.29 2.85
C VAL A 24 -14.05 1.11 2.10
N LYS A 25 -14.37 1.99 1.15
CA LYS A 25 -15.60 1.87 0.33
C LYS A 25 -15.61 0.59 -0.49
N PHE A 26 -14.48 0.24 -1.11
CA PHE A 26 -14.33 -0.99 -1.88
C PHE A 26 -14.56 -2.24 -1.01
N HIS A 27 -13.92 -2.32 0.15
CA HIS A 27 -14.12 -3.45 1.06
C HIS A 27 -15.49 -3.46 1.73
N LYS A 28 -16.15 -2.31 1.92
CA LYS A 28 -17.55 -2.27 2.41
C LYS A 28 -18.50 -2.99 1.44
N ALA A 29 -18.29 -2.83 0.13
CA ALA A 29 -19.16 -3.41 -0.90
C ALA A 29 -19.08 -4.94 -1.03
N GLY A 30 -17.99 -5.59 -0.61
CA GLY A 30 -17.85 -7.05 -0.79
C GLY A 30 -16.68 -7.73 -0.07
N GLY A 31 -15.98 -7.02 0.81
CA GLY A 31 -14.87 -7.59 1.59
C GLY A 31 -15.35 -8.43 2.78
N THR A 32 -14.49 -9.33 3.25
CA THR A 32 -14.69 -10.00 4.54
C THR A 32 -14.65 -8.99 5.69
N SER A 33 -15.23 -9.32 6.86
CA SER A 33 -15.13 -8.45 8.06
C SER A 33 -13.67 -8.11 8.35
N TYR A 34 -12.79 -9.11 8.29
CA TYR A 34 -11.36 -8.94 8.46
C TYR A 34 -10.79 -7.87 7.51
N ARG A 35 -11.10 -7.91 6.21
CA ARG A 35 -10.59 -6.90 5.25
C ARG A 35 -11.17 -5.51 5.51
N LYS A 36 -12.46 -5.42 5.86
CA LYS A 36 -13.12 -4.16 6.24
C LYS A 36 -12.44 -3.53 7.46
N ASP A 37 -12.15 -4.34 8.48
CA ASP A 37 -11.50 -3.89 9.71
C ASP A 37 -10.07 -3.41 9.45
N THR A 38 -9.29 -4.14 8.64
CA THR A 38 -7.95 -3.68 8.25
C THR A 38 -8.00 -2.32 7.56
N ALA A 39 -8.92 -2.13 6.61
CA ALA A 39 -9.04 -0.86 5.89
C ALA A 39 -9.45 0.30 6.81
N ASN A 40 -10.40 0.05 7.73
CA ASN A 40 -10.82 1.04 8.72
C ASN A 40 -9.66 1.42 9.66
N LEU A 41 -8.90 0.43 10.14
CA LEU A 41 -7.74 0.65 11.01
C LEU A 41 -6.61 1.39 10.29
N SER A 42 -6.33 1.07 9.03
CA SER A 42 -5.38 1.81 8.21
C SER A 42 -5.81 3.27 8.05
N LEU A 43 -7.09 3.53 7.77
CA LEU A 43 -7.62 4.90 7.71
C LEU A 43 -7.48 5.62 9.06
N HIS A 44 -7.79 4.95 10.16
CA HIS A 44 -7.64 5.51 11.50
C HIS A 44 -6.18 5.90 11.80
N VAL A 45 -5.22 5.02 11.52
CA VAL A 45 -3.79 5.34 11.68
C VAL A 45 -3.39 6.54 10.81
N ALA A 46 -3.77 6.57 9.55
CA ALA A 46 -3.43 7.67 8.65
C ALA A 46 -4.01 9.03 9.09
N LYS A 47 -5.18 9.05 9.73
CA LYS A 47 -5.77 10.28 10.29
C LYS A 47 -4.97 10.82 11.47
N ASN A 48 -4.33 9.95 12.25
CA ASN A 48 -3.53 10.29 13.43
C ASN A 48 -2.05 10.57 13.12
N VAL A 49 -1.65 10.57 11.85
CA VAL A 49 -0.26 10.82 11.43
C VAL A 49 -0.22 11.94 10.42
N ASP A 50 0.58 12.98 10.70
CA ASP A 50 0.69 14.13 9.81
C ASP A 50 1.71 13.93 8.69
N ASP A 51 2.75 13.14 8.94
CA ASP A 51 3.78 12.88 7.94
C ASP A 51 3.63 11.53 7.24
N VAL A 52 3.16 11.58 5.99
CA VAL A 52 3.03 10.42 5.10
C VAL A 52 4.38 9.72 4.85
N SER A 53 5.50 10.43 4.95
CA SER A 53 6.83 9.87 4.70
C SER A 53 7.17 8.71 5.65
N LEU A 54 6.59 8.72 6.85
CA LEU A 54 6.77 7.67 7.86
C LEU A 54 6.24 6.31 7.38
N PHE A 55 5.25 6.29 6.48
CA PHE A 55 4.73 5.07 5.89
C PHE A 55 5.59 4.54 4.73
N LEU A 56 6.48 5.35 4.15
CA LEU A 56 7.38 4.91 3.09
C LEU A 56 8.53 4.06 3.62
N ASN A 57 8.90 4.22 4.90
CA ASN A 57 9.87 3.38 5.57
C ASN A 57 9.17 2.20 6.29
N PRO A 58 9.43 0.93 5.94
CA PRO A 58 8.79 -0.21 6.57
C PRO A 58 9.07 -0.35 8.09
N ARG A 59 10.23 0.10 8.58
CA ARG A 59 10.56 0.06 10.00
C ARG A 59 9.77 1.11 10.76
N SER A 60 9.78 2.35 10.29
CA SER A 60 9.02 3.45 10.90
C SER A 60 7.52 3.18 10.88
N SER A 61 6.98 2.73 9.75
CA SER A 61 5.57 2.35 9.61
C SER A 61 5.15 1.28 10.62
N ARG A 62 5.94 0.21 10.77
CA ARG A 62 5.65 -0.85 11.75
C ARG A 62 5.66 -0.34 13.19
N GLN A 63 6.65 0.49 13.54
CA GLN A 63 6.74 1.03 14.89
C GLN A 63 5.53 1.91 15.21
N LEU A 64 5.13 2.74 14.25
CA LEU A 64 3.99 3.64 14.39
C LEU A 64 2.69 2.85 14.56
N VAL A 65 2.46 1.85 13.71
CA VAL A 65 1.28 0.98 13.81
C VAL A 65 1.27 0.19 15.12
N LYS A 66 2.41 -0.34 15.56
CA LYS A 66 2.51 -1.05 16.84
C LYS A 66 2.13 -0.16 18.02
N ASN A 67 2.55 1.10 18.00
CA ASN A 67 2.26 2.05 19.06
C ASN A 67 0.77 2.44 19.08
N LEU A 68 0.18 2.73 17.91
CA LEU A 68 -1.22 3.16 17.81
C LEU A 68 -2.22 2.01 17.95
N LEU A 69 -1.85 0.79 17.56
CA LEU A 69 -2.72 -0.39 17.55
C LEU A 69 -2.21 -1.48 18.51
N SER A 70 -1.71 -1.08 19.69
CA SER A 70 -1.11 -1.98 20.68
C SER A 70 -2.06 -3.06 21.20
N ALA A 71 -3.37 -2.79 21.21
CA ALA A 71 -4.41 -3.73 21.61
C ALA A 71 -4.73 -4.82 20.56
N TYR A 72 -4.27 -4.66 19.33
CA TYR A 72 -4.52 -5.61 18.25
C TYR A 72 -3.40 -6.63 18.13
N ASP A 73 -3.73 -7.81 17.61
CA ASP A 73 -2.75 -8.87 17.39
C ASP A 73 -1.70 -8.48 16.32
N LYS A 74 -0.59 -9.22 16.33
CA LYS A 74 0.55 -8.96 15.45
C LYS A 74 0.22 -9.10 13.96
N TYR A 75 -0.68 -10.01 13.58
CA TYR A 75 -1.08 -10.18 12.19
C TYR A 75 -1.89 -8.98 11.71
N ARG A 76 -2.82 -8.51 12.54
CA ARG A 76 -3.57 -7.28 12.24
C ARG A 76 -2.66 -6.07 12.06
N GLN A 77 -1.72 -5.87 12.98
CA GLN A 77 -0.74 -4.78 12.88
C GLN A 77 0.09 -4.86 11.59
N GLN A 78 0.51 -6.07 11.19
CA GLN A 78 1.27 -6.28 9.96
C GLN A 78 0.45 -5.97 8.71
N ASP A 79 -0.82 -6.39 8.65
CA ASP A 79 -1.70 -6.11 7.52
C ASP A 79 -1.97 -4.61 7.38
N VAL A 80 -2.23 -3.92 8.50
CA VAL A 80 -2.41 -2.47 8.53
C VAL A 80 -1.14 -1.75 8.05
N THR A 81 0.03 -2.17 8.54
CA THR A 81 1.33 -1.64 8.10
C THR A 81 1.50 -1.80 6.59
N LYS A 82 1.21 -3.00 6.07
CA LYS A 82 1.37 -3.32 4.65
C LYS A 82 0.46 -2.45 3.79
N MET A 83 -0.80 -2.29 4.18
CA MET A 83 -1.75 -1.45 3.46
C MET A 83 -1.29 0.01 3.43
N LEU A 84 -0.92 0.58 4.59
CA LEU A 84 -0.38 1.94 4.68
C LEU A 84 0.85 2.13 3.78
N HIS A 85 1.81 1.21 3.87
CA HIS A 85 3.05 1.28 3.10
C HIS A 85 2.79 1.21 1.59
N VAL A 86 1.99 0.24 1.14
CA VAL A 86 1.68 0.07 -0.30
C VAL A 86 0.93 1.28 -0.83
N THR A 87 -0.08 1.78 -0.11
CA THR A 87 -0.86 2.94 -0.53
C THR A 87 0.01 4.20 -0.60
N ALA A 88 0.78 4.49 0.45
CA ALA A 88 1.69 5.64 0.48
C ALA A 88 2.75 5.55 -0.62
N LYS A 89 3.35 4.36 -0.84
CA LYS A 89 4.34 4.14 -1.89
C LYS A 89 3.74 4.34 -3.28
N ASN A 90 2.54 3.82 -3.53
CA ASN A 90 1.87 4.01 -4.82
C ASN A 90 1.59 5.48 -5.09
N LEU A 91 1.12 6.23 -4.10
CA LEU A 91 0.92 7.68 -4.21
C LEU A 91 2.23 8.42 -4.47
N TYR A 92 3.28 8.09 -3.71
CA TYR A 92 4.60 8.69 -3.89
C TYR A 92 5.16 8.46 -5.30
N LEU A 93 5.08 7.22 -5.80
CA LEU A 93 5.51 6.88 -7.16
C LEU A 93 4.67 7.61 -8.21
N ASN A 94 3.34 7.63 -8.07
CA ASN A 94 2.48 8.32 -9.03
C ASN A 94 2.71 9.83 -9.07
N HIS A 95 3.10 10.42 -7.94
CA HIS A 95 3.36 11.86 -7.81
C HIS A 95 4.76 12.26 -8.29
N ASN A 96 5.73 11.33 -8.31
CA ASN A 96 7.14 11.65 -8.57
C ASN A 96 7.73 11.02 -9.84
N LEU A 97 7.07 10.02 -10.44
CA LEU A 97 7.54 9.40 -11.68
C LEU A 97 7.05 10.18 -12.91
N SER A 98 7.89 10.24 -13.94
CA SER A 98 7.51 10.71 -15.27
C SER A 98 6.47 9.77 -15.89
N ASP A 99 5.67 10.29 -16.82
CA ASP A 99 4.63 9.49 -17.48
C ASP A 99 5.22 8.35 -18.31
N GLU A 100 6.41 8.54 -18.87
CA GLU A 100 7.17 7.49 -19.55
C GLU A 100 7.53 6.35 -18.60
N MET A 101 8.01 6.67 -17.38
CA MET A 101 8.34 5.66 -16.38
C MET A 101 7.09 4.96 -15.84
N LYS A 102 5.97 5.68 -15.68
CA LYS A 102 4.66 5.07 -15.35
C LYS A 102 4.23 4.09 -16.44
N ALA A 103 4.40 4.45 -17.71
CA ALA A 103 4.09 3.58 -18.84
C ALA A 103 4.97 2.33 -18.88
N HIS A 104 6.27 2.47 -18.59
CA HIS A 104 7.19 1.34 -18.46
C HIS A 104 6.79 0.39 -17.33
N LEU A 105 6.46 0.91 -16.14
CA LEU A 105 5.99 0.11 -15.00
C LEU A 105 4.69 -0.64 -15.31
N LYS A 106 3.72 0.02 -15.97
CA LYS A 106 2.48 -0.63 -16.43
C LYS A 106 2.78 -1.81 -17.38
N ARG A 107 3.71 -1.63 -18.31
CA ARG A 107 4.15 -2.67 -19.25
C ARG A 107 4.80 -3.86 -18.54
N LYS A 108 5.66 -3.58 -17.55
CA LYS A 108 6.33 -4.59 -16.71
C LYS A 108 5.36 -5.37 -15.82
N MET A 109 4.33 -4.71 -15.26
CA MET A 109 3.29 -5.39 -14.49
C MET A 109 2.45 -6.34 -15.35
N ARG A 110 2.05 -5.90 -16.56
CA ARG A 110 1.32 -6.76 -17.52
C ARG A 110 2.11 -8.02 -17.87
N THR A 111 3.41 -7.89 -18.12
CA THR A 111 4.30 -9.03 -18.42
C THR A 111 4.58 -9.93 -17.22
N ARG A 112 4.52 -9.42 -15.98
CA ARG A 112 4.66 -10.27 -14.79
C ARG A 112 3.39 -11.07 -14.51
N ASN A 113 2.22 -10.48 -14.76
CA ASN A 113 0.93 -11.16 -14.62
C ASN A 113 0.71 -12.20 -15.73
N SER A 114 1.27 -12.00 -16.93
CA SER A 114 1.24 -12.98 -18.01
C SER A 114 2.24 -14.13 -17.85
N LYS A 115 3.16 -14.04 -16.88
CA LYS A 115 4.21 -15.04 -16.60
C LYS A 115 3.95 -15.84 -15.30
N GLN A 116 2.71 -15.95 -14.85
CA GLN A 116 2.36 -17.02 -13.91
C GLN A 116 2.17 -18.31 -14.72
N PRO A 117 3.14 -19.25 -14.74
CA PRO A 117 2.85 -20.59 -15.24
C PRO A 117 1.84 -21.24 -14.28
N LEU A 118 0.83 -21.87 -14.86
CA LEU A 118 0.01 -22.88 -14.21
C LEU A 118 0.94 -23.89 -13.50
N LEU A 119 1.06 -23.78 -12.18
CA LEU A 119 1.71 -24.79 -11.35
C LEU A 119 0.69 -25.28 -10.32
N VAL A 120 -0.01 -26.36 -10.65
CA VAL A 120 -0.07 -27.55 -9.78
C VAL A 120 -0.05 -28.80 -10.67
N LYS A 121 0.86 -29.70 -10.29
CA LYS A 121 1.18 -30.97 -10.94
C LYS A 121 0.11 -32.03 -10.65
N SER A 122 0.16 -33.06 -11.49
CA SER A 122 -0.55 -34.34 -11.43
C SER A 122 -0.50 -35.08 -10.07
N ARG A 123 -1.48 -35.99 -9.93
CA ARG A 123 -1.58 -37.19 -9.07
C ARG A 123 -2.59 -37.10 -7.91
N TYR A 124 -3.79 -37.65 -8.14
CA TYR A 124 -4.34 -38.70 -7.29
C TYR A 124 -5.00 -39.76 -8.17
N LYS A 125 -4.47 -40.99 -8.12
CA LYS A 125 -5.11 -42.21 -8.60
C LYS A 125 -6.34 -42.48 -7.72
N ARG A 126 -7.43 -42.93 -8.33
CA ARG A 126 -8.39 -43.85 -7.70
C ARG A 126 -8.49 -45.05 -8.62
#